data_AF-A0A6L3VRX1-F1
#
_entry.id   AF-A0A6L3VRX1-F1
#
_cell.length_a   1.000
_cell.length_b   1.000
_cell.length_c   1.000
_cell.angle_alpha   90.00
_cell.angle_beta   90.00
_cell.angle_gamma   90.00
#
_symmetry.space_group_name_H-M   'P 1'
#
loop_
_entity.id
_entity.type
_entity.pdbx_description
1 polymer ?
#
loop_
_entity_poly.entity_id
_entity_poly.type
_entity_poly.pdbx_seq_one_letter_code
_entity_poly.pdbx_strand_id
1 'polypeptide(L)' 'MSAHRLTVELTSRGLRVVNPDVPGCCDESGSASDLVTCRARPEDFGNAWFWTSWGEPIARADRITDAAVFIRGYLTGAGR' A
#
# COMPACT_ATOMS: atom_id res chain seq x y z
N MET A 1 0.14 18.24 16.32
CA MET A 1 -0.06 16.86 15.83
C MET A 1 -0.71 16.93 14.47
N SER A 2 -0.03 16.51 13.41
CA SER A 2 -0.63 16.37 12.08
C SER A 2 -1.12 14.93 11.89
N ALA A 3 -2.39 14.75 11.55
CA ALA A 3 -2.90 13.46 11.09
C ALA A 3 -2.51 13.30 9.62
N HIS A 4 -1.68 12.32 9.30
CA HIS A 4 -1.31 12.01 7.92
C HIS A 4 -2.45 11.21 7.29
N ARG A 5 -3.29 11.89 6.50
CA ARG A 5 -4.54 11.33 6.01
C ARG A 5 -4.28 10.51 4.74
N LEU A 6 -4.50 9.20 4.83
CA LEU A 6 -4.68 8.35 3.66
C LEU A 6 -6.18 8.17 3.40
N THR A 7 -6.56 8.12 2.13
CA THR A 7 -7.90 7.68 1.72
C THR A 7 -7.82 6.21 1.36
N VAL A 8 -8.77 5.41 1.87
CA VAL A 8 -8.82 3.96 1.61
C VAL A 8 -10.18 3.57 1.04
N GLU A 9 -10.14 2.70 0.03
CA GLU A 9 -11.33 2.12 -0.59
C GLU A 9 -11.09 0.62 -0.81
N LEU A 10 -11.97 -0.23 -0.28
CA LEU A 10 -11.95 -1.65 -0.60
C LEU A 10 -12.69 -1.88 -1.92
N THR A 11 -12.00 -2.44 -2.89
CA THR A 11 -12.53 -2.75 -4.23
C THR A 11 -12.57 -4.26 -4.45
N SER A 12 -13.18 -4.70 -5.55
CA SER A 12 -13.13 -6.11 -5.97
C SER A 12 -11.72 -6.62 -6.26
N ARG A 13 -10.74 -5.73 -6.46
CA ARG A 13 -9.35 -6.07 -6.77
C ARG A 13 -8.40 -5.99 -5.56
N GLY A 14 -8.85 -5.41 -4.44
CA GLY A 14 -8.01 -5.18 -3.26
C GLY A 14 -8.28 -3.82 -2.60
N LEU A 15 -7.43 -3.44 -1.65
CA LEU A 15 -7.53 -2.19 -0.92
C LEU A 15 -6.76 -1.09 -1.66
N ARG A 16 -7.49 -0.16 -2.28
CA ARG A 16 -6.90 1.04 -2.89
C ARG A 16 -6.54 2.01 -1.77
N VAL A 17 -5.27 2.40 -1.70
CA VAL A 17 -4.73 3.37 -0.75
C VAL A 17 -4.25 4.58 -1.53
N VAL A 18 -4.71 5.78 -1.17
CA VAL A 18 -4.37 7.03 -1.84
C VAL A 18 -3.81 8.00 -0.82
N ASN A 19 -2.68 8.63 -1.16
CA ASN A 19 -2.16 9.78 -0.46
C ASN A 19 -2.53 11.05 -1.24
N PRO A 20 -3.58 11.80 -0.82
CA PRO A 20 -4.07 12.96 -1.56
C PRO A 20 -3.09 14.14 -1.53
N ASP A 21 -2.12 14.12 -0.62
CA ASP A 21 -1.18 15.22 -0.42
C ASP A 21 0.06 15.10 -1.32
N VAL A 22 0.18 14.01 -2.08
CA VAL A 22 1.34 13.74 -2.94
C VAL A 22 0.84 13.55 -4.37
N PRO A 23 1.35 14.31 -5.35
CA PRO A 23 1.03 14.11 -6.76
C PRO A 23 1.36 12.68 -7.21
N GLY A 24 0.51 12.09 -8.06
CA GLY A 24 0.84 10.80 -8.64
C GLY A 24 1.85 10.92 -9.78
N CYS A 25 2.07 9.81 -10.49
CA CYS A 25 3.12 9.73 -11.50
C CYS A 25 2.73 10.29 -12.88
N CYS A 26 1.43 10.49 -13.14
CA CYS A 26 0.91 10.92 -14.44
C CYS A 26 -0.45 11.64 -14.29
N ASP A 27 -0.90 12.31 -15.35
CA ASP A 27 -2.14 13.11 -15.36
C ASP A 27 -3.39 12.26 -15.04
N GLU A 28 -3.41 10.97 -15.41
CA GLU A 28 -4.51 10.06 -15.08
C GLU A 28 -4.50 9.63 -13.59
N SER A 29 -3.38 9.83 -12.89
CA SER A 29 -3.19 9.51 -11.48
C SER A 29 -2.90 10.80 -10.71
N GLY A 30 -3.93 11.61 -10.47
CA GLY A 30 -3.79 12.92 -9.80
C GLY A 30 -3.19 12.89 -8.39
N SER A 31 -3.11 11.72 -7.75
CA SER A 31 -2.46 11.53 -6.45
C SER A 31 -1.72 10.19 -6.37
N ALA A 32 -0.67 10.12 -5.56
CA ALA A 32 0.06 8.89 -5.30
C ALA A 32 -0.88 7.84 -4.70
N SER A 33 -0.91 6.65 -5.30
CA SER A 33 -1.78 5.57 -4.87
C SER A 33 -1.18 4.20 -5.14
N ASP A 34 -1.65 3.20 -4.41
CA ASP A 34 -1.33 1.79 -4.64
C ASP A 34 -2.58 0.93 -4.40
N LEU A 35 -2.61 -0.25 -5.00
CA LEU A 35 -3.59 -1.29 -4.74
C LEU A 35 -2.93 -2.38 -3.90
N VAL A 36 -3.24 -2.39 -2.61
CA VAL A 36 -2.75 -3.39 -1.67
C VAL A 36 -3.59 -4.66 -1.79
N THR A 37 -2.94 -5.79 -2.01
CA THR A 37 -3.58 -7.11 -2.05
C THR A 37 -3.07 -8.01 -0.93
N CYS A 38 -3.84 -9.04 -0.58
CA CYS A 38 -3.44 -10.05 0.39
C CYS A 38 -3.34 -11.41 -0.33
N ARG A 39 -2.15 -12.00 -0.37
CA ARG A 39 -1.90 -13.30 -0.99
C ARG A 39 -0.81 -14.06 -0.23
N ALA A 40 -0.83 -15.39 -0.36
CA ALA A 40 0.17 -16.27 0.23
C ALA A 40 1.57 -15.96 -0.35
N ARG A 41 2.60 -16.03 0.50
CA ARG A 41 4.00 -15.92 0.11
C ARG A 41 4.66 -17.30 0.20
N PRO A 42 4.98 -17.96 -0.92
CA PRO A 42 5.56 -19.30 -0.91
C PRO A 42 6.87 -19.40 -0.12
N GLU A 43 7.71 -18.36 -0.19
CA GLU A 43 9.02 -18.33 0.47
C GLU A 43 8.92 -18.16 1.99
N ASP A 44 7.73 -17.84 2.51
CA ASP A 44 7.42 -17.74 3.94
C ASP A 44 6.34 -18.76 4.31
N PHE A 45 6.55 -20.03 3.94
CA PHE A 45 5.66 -21.15 4.29
C PHE A 45 4.20 -20.98 3.86
N GLY A 46 3.94 -20.18 2.82
CA GLY A 46 2.58 -19.87 2.37
C GLY A 46 1.80 -18.93 3.29
N ASN A 47 2.46 -18.29 4.25
CA ASN A 47 1.85 -17.29 5.11
C ASN A 47 1.24 -16.16 4.26
N ALA A 48 0.12 -15.60 4.74
CA ALA A 48 -0.52 -14.47 4.09
C ALA A 48 0.32 -13.19 4.27
N TRP A 49 0.56 -12.47 3.18
CA TRP A 49 1.27 -11.20 3.15
C TRP A 49 0.43 -10.14 2.44
N PHE A 50 0.67 -8.88 2.79
CA PHE A 50 0.25 -7.74 2.01
C PHE A 50 1.28 -7.44 0.92
N TRP A 51 0.80 -6.99 -0.24
CA TRP A 51 1.62 -6.76 -1.43
C TRP A 51 1.23 -5.46 -2.10
N THR A 52 2.20 -4.78 -2.68
CA THR A 52 1.98 -3.65 -3.59
C THR A 52 1.39 -4.14 -4.92
N SER A 53 0.87 -3.21 -5.72
CA SER A 53 0.43 -3.47 -7.09
C SER A 53 1.55 -3.95 -8.01
N TRP A 54 2.81 -3.66 -7.67
CA TRP A 54 4.01 -4.16 -8.36
C TRP A 54 4.43 -5.56 -7.94
N GLY A 55 3.70 -6.18 -7.01
CA GLY A 55 4.00 -7.53 -6.53
C GLY A 55 5.16 -7.58 -5.54
N GLU A 56 5.52 -6.46 -4.92
CA GLU A 56 6.52 -6.40 -3.86
C GLU A 56 5.88 -6.73 -2.50
N PRO A 57 6.52 -7.56 -1.67
CA PRO A 57 5.98 -7.90 -0.36
C PRO A 57 6.11 -6.72 0.60
N ILE A 58 5.05 -6.44 1.35
CA ILE A 58 5.00 -5.35 2.35
C ILE A 58 5.31 -5.92 3.75
N ALA A 59 4.40 -6.74 4.27
CA ALA A 59 4.48 -7.37 5.59
C ALA A 59 3.52 -8.57 5.67
N ARG A 60 3.67 -9.42 6.69
CA ARG A 60 2.67 -10.46 7.00
C ARG A 60 1.30 -9.83 7.29
N ALA A 61 0.23 -10.52 6.93
CA ALA A 61 -1.14 -10.00 7.04
C ALA A 61 -1.59 -9.72 8.48
N ASP A 62 -0.95 -10.35 9.47
CA ASP A 62 -1.16 -10.11 10.91
C ASP A 62 -0.39 -8.89 11.45
N ARG A 63 0.49 -8.28 10.63
CA ARG A 63 1.29 -7.09 10.97
C ARG A 63 0.72 -5.83 10.29
N ILE A 64 -0.54 -5.53 10.58
CA ILE A 64 -1.29 -4.43 9.96
C ILE A 64 -0.58 -3.07 10.16
N THR A 65 -0.06 -2.81 11.36
CA THR A 65 0.65 -1.55 11.66
C THR A 65 1.91 -1.40 10.82
N ASP A 66 2.69 -2.48 10.65
CA ASP A 66 3.91 -2.46 9.85
C ASP A 66 3.57 -2.17 8.37
N ALA A 67 2.51 -2.80 7.86
CA ALA A 67 2.02 -2.53 6.50
C ALA A 67 1.53 -1.10 6.31
N ALA A 68 0.82 -0.54 7.30
CA ALA A 68 0.34 0.84 7.27
C ALA A 68 1.49 1.86 7.28
N VAL A 69 2.54 1.60 8.08
CA VAL A 69 3.74 2.45 8.12
C VAL A 69 4.50 2.38 6.80
N PHE A 70 4.68 1.18 6.25
CA PHE A 70 5.33 0.98 4.95
C PHE A 70 4.58 1.75 3.85
N ILE A 71 3.27 1.52 3.69
CA ILE A 71 2.53 2.09 2.56
C ILE A 71 2.47 3.61 2.63
N ARG A 72 2.42 4.18 3.83
CA ARG A 72 2.54 5.63 4.03
C ARG A 72 3.88 6.13 3.50
N GLY A 73 4.99 5.51 3.93
CA GLY A 73 6.34 5.88 3.51
C GLY A 73 6.51 5.79 2.00
N TYR A 74 6.06 4.66 1.44
CA TYR A 74 6.07 4.36 0.01
C TYR A 74 5.35 5.46 -0.80
N LEU A 75 4.13 5.84 -0.40
CA LEU A 75 3.33 6.86 -1.08
C LEU A 75 3.78 8.31 -0.81
N THR A 76 4.71 8.54 0.12
CA THR A 76 5.34 9.86 0.34
C THR A 76 6.63 10.06 -0.46
N GLY A 77 7.07 9.07 -1.25
CA GLY A 77 8.29 9.15 -2.05
C GLY A 77 9.55 8.63 -1.36
N ALA A 78 9.43 7.97 -0.21
CA ALA A 78 10.58 7.30 0.45
C ALA A 78 10.92 5.93 -0.17
N GLY A 79 10.17 5.49 -1.20
CA GLY A 79 10.37 4.23 -1.91
C GLY A 79 10.89 4.38 -3.34
N ARG A 80 11.46 5.53 -3.70
CA ARG A 80 12.18 5.75 -4.98
C ARG A 80 13.66 6.00 -4.73
#